data_AF-A0A7K0FEH3-F1
#
_entry.id   AF-A0A7K0FEH3-F1
#
_cell.length_a   1.000
_cell.length_b   1.000
_cell.length_c   1.000
_cell.angle_alpha   90.00
_cell.angle_beta   90.00
_cell.angle_gamma   90.00
#
_symmetry.space_group_name_H-M   'P 1'
#
loop_
_entity.id
_entity.type
_entity.pdbx_description
1 polymer ?
#
loop_
_entity_poly.entity_id
_entity_poly.type
_entity_poly.pdbx_seq_one_letter_code
_entity_poly.pdbx_strand_id
1 'polypeptide(L)'
;MKNHIEKPESVKSPRFTIIENGTEVLNTSKELESSGKIIQLQNELKPIIVLLDHKKRSSIHFKKERHQKNYRIQPGDYEKDSLTKTKIADSESE
;
A
#
# COMPACT_ATOMS: atom_id res chain seq x y z
N MET A 1 -43.76 38.57 16.74
CA MET A 1 -43.04 37.94 15.62
C MET A 1 -42.22 36.79 16.20
N LYS A 2 -42.55 35.54 15.86
CA LYS A 2 -41.81 34.37 16.36
C LYS A 2 -40.63 34.14 15.42
N ASN A 3 -39.42 34.34 15.92
CA ASN A 3 -38.18 34.06 15.19
C ASN A 3 -38.09 32.55 14.97
N HIS A 4 -38.37 32.12 13.74
CA HIS A 4 -38.04 30.77 13.28
C HIS A 4 -36.52 30.69 13.19
N ILE A 5 -35.89 30.09 14.19
CA ILE A 5 -34.49 29.68 14.12
C ILE A 5 -34.48 28.43 13.24
N GLU A 6 -34.05 28.58 11.99
CA GLU A 6 -33.80 27.47 11.10
C GLU A 6 -32.77 26.55 11.76
N LYS A 7 -33.18 25.32 12.04
CA LYS A 7 -32.26 24.30 12.56
C LYS A 7 -31.21 24.04 11.47
N PRO A 8 -29.90 24.13 11.78
CA PRO A 8 -28.88 23.88 10.77
C PRO A 8 -29.06 22.47 10.22
N GLU A 9 -29.07 22.36 8.89
CA GLU A 9 -29.22 21.11 8.18
C GLU A 9 -28.21 20.09 8.72
N SER A 10 -28.71 18.92 9.09
CA SER A 10 -27.89 17.80 9.53
C SER A 10 -26.96 17.41 8.40
N VAL A 11 -25.69 17.82 8.49
CA VAL A 11 -24.63 17.42 7.57
C VAL A 11 -24.52 15.90 7.69
N LYS A 12 -25.11 15.18 6.75
CA LYS A 12 -25.10 13.71 6.74
C LYS A 12 -23.65 13.25 6.65
N SER A 13 -23.13 12.71 7.75
CA SER A 13 -21.79 12.13 7.79
C SER A 13 -21.68 11.01 6.75
N PRO A 14 -20.59 10.94 5.97
CA PRO A 14 -20.39 9.88 4.99
C PRO A 14 -20.39 8.52 5.70
N ARG A 15 -20.99 7.50 5.08
CA ARG A 15 -21.02 6.15 5.66
C ARG A 15 -19.67 5.45 5.60
N PHE A 16 -18.93 5.66 4.52
CA PHE A 16 -17.68 4.97 4.23
C PHE A 16 -16.55 5.98 4.09
N THR A 17 -15.43 5.71 4.76
CA THR A 17 -14.18 6.44 4.60
C THR A 17 -13.09 5.44 4.24
N ILE A 18 -12.33 5.72 3.19
CA ILE A 18 -11.17 4.92 2.80
C ILE A 18 -9.91 5.71 3.13
N ILE A 19 -9.01 5.06 3.85
CA ILE A 19 -7.73 5.60 4.26
C ILE A 19 -6.64 4.76 3.59
N GLU A 20 -5.75 5.41 2.86
CA GLU A 20 -4.54 4.82 2.30
C GLU A 20 -3.33 5.40 3.05
N ASN A 21 -2.52 4.54 3.67
CA ASN A 21 -1.29 4.95 4.37
C ASN A 21 -1.47 6.17 5.33
N GLY A 22 -2.61 6.23 6.03
CA GLY A 22 -2.95 7.32 6.95
C GLY A 22 -3.58 8.56 6.30
N THR A 23 -3.76 8.59 4.99
CA THR A 23 -4.43 9.67 4.24
C THR A 23 -5.82 9.27 3.79
N GLU A 24 -6.81 10.12 4.04
CA GLU A 24 -8.17 9.93 3.52
C GLU A 24 -8.18 10.12 2.00
N VAL A 25 -8.56 9.08 1.27
CA VAL A 25 -8.60 9.06 -0.20
C VAL A 25 -10.01 9.03 -0.78
N LEU A 26 -11.01 8.63 0.01
CA LEU A 26 -12.42 8.68 -0.39
C LEU A 26 -13.34 8.78 0.81
N ASN A 27 -14.33 9.66 0.72
CA ASN A 27 -15.47 9.76 1.63
C ASN A 27 -16.76 9.62 0.82
N THR A 28 -17.54 8.57 1.03
CA THR A 28 -18.78 8.31 0.29
C THR A 28 -19.84 7.66 1.17
N SER A 29 -21.11 7.82 0.81
CA SER A 29 -22.20 7.05 1.42
C SER A 29 -22.57 5.79 0.63
N LYS A 30 -22.00 5.61 -0.57
CA LYS A 30 -22.33 4.52 -1.48
C LYS A 30 -21.33 3.38 -1.35
N GLU A 31 -21.87 2.19 -1.17
CA GLU A 31 -21.06 0.97 -1.01
C GLU A 31 -20.29 0.62 -2.29
N LEU A 32 -20.93 0.76 -3.45
CA LEU A 32 -20.32 0.51 -4.76
C LEU A 32 -19.09 1.38 -5.05
N GLU A 33 -19.14 2.66 -4.67
CA GLU A 33 -18.00 3.57 -4.85
C GLU A 33 -16.84 3.18 -3.92
N SER A 34 -17.16 2.80 -2.68
CA SER A 34 -16.14 2.35 -1.72
C SER A 34 -15.47 1.04 -2.14
N SER A 35 -16.23 0.05 -2.61
CA SER A 35 -15.68 -1.23 -3.05
C SER A 35 -14.85 -1.09 -4.33
N GLY A 36 -15.33 -0.30 -5.30
CA GLY A 36 -14.59 0.01 -6.52
C GLY A 36 -13.24 0.67 -6.23
N LYS A 37 -13.20 1.62 -5.29
CA LYS A 37 -11.95 2.29 -4.91
C LYS A 37 -10.98 1.36 -4.19
N ILE A 38 -11.46 0.46 -3.33
CA ILE A 38 -10.61 -0.55 -2.67
C ILE A 38 -9.96 -1.47 -3.72
N ILE A 39 -10.74 -1.97 -4.68
CA ILE A 39 -10.23 -2.84 -5.76
C ILE A 39 -9.17 -2.08 -6.58
N GLN A 40 -9.43 -0.81 -6.91
CA GLN A 40 -8.45 0.02 -7.60
C GLN A 40 -7.13 0.13 -6.80
N LEU A 41 -7.21 0.47 -5.51
CA LEU A 41 -6.03 0.63 -4.65
C LEU A 41 -5.26 -0.70 -4.47
N GLN A 42 -5.96 -1.83 -4.44
CA GLN A 42 -5.35 -3.15 -4.40
C GLN A 42 -4.60 -3.49 -5.71
N ASN A 43 -5.18 -3.10 -6.85
CA ASN A 43 -4.55 -3.26 -8.16
C ASN A 43 -3.31 -2.36 -8.33
N GLU A 44 -3.35 -1.15 -7.77
CA GLU A 44 -2.21 -0.21 -7.70
C GLU A 44 -1.12 -0.64 -6.71
N LEU A 45 -1.26 -1.82 -6.09
CA LEU A 45 -0.29 -2.40 -5.15
C LEU A 45 -0.03 -1.54 -3.92
N LYS A 46 -1.05 -0.79 -3.45
CA LYS A 46 -0.92 0.02 -2.24
C LYS A 46 -0.79 -0.87 -0.99
N PRO A 47 0.11 -0.54 -0.04
CA PRO A 47 0.52 -1.46 1.00
C PRO A 47 -0.51 -1.63 2.14
N ILE A 48 -1.20 -0.55 2.51
CA ILE A 48 -2.16 -0.52 3.62
C ILE A 48 -3.37 0.31 3.19
N ILE A 49 -4.54 -0.34 3.14
CA ILE A 49 -5.83 0.29 2.87
C ILE A 49 -6.75 -0.04 4.04
N VAL A 50 -7.39 0.98 4.61
CA VAL A 50 -8.37 0.83 5.69
C VAL A 50 -9.71 1.36 5.22
N LEU A 51 -10.75 0.53 5.28
CA LEU A 51 -12.13 0.94 5.09
C LEU A 51 -12.79 1.13 6.46
N LEU A 52 -13.34 2.31 6.72
CA LEU A 52 -14.18 2.60 7.87
C LEU A 52 -15.65 2.58 7.43
N ASP A 53 -16.49 1.73 8.03
CA ASP A 53 -17.95 1.80 7.91
C ASP A 53 -18.52 2.43 9.18
N HIS A 54 -18.87 3.71 9.09
CA HIS A 54 -19.41 4.51 10.19
C HIS A 54 -20.79 4.04 10.65
N LYS A 55 -21.57 3.40 9.75
CA LYS A 55 -22.88 2.84 10.11
C LYS A 55 -22.73 1.59 10.98
N LYS A 56 -21.75 0.73 10.66
CA LYS A 56 -21.46 -0.49 11.41
C LYS A 56 -20.46 -0.26 12.56
N ARG A 57 -19.82 0.91 12.64
CA ARG A 57 -18.74 1.23 13.58
C ARG A 57 -17.60 0.21 13.52
N SER A 58 -17.24 -0.20 12.30
CA SER A 58 -16.25 -1.24 12.04
C SER A 58 -15.19 -0.75 11.06
N SER A 59 -13.95 -1.23 11.23
CA SER A 59 -12.89 -1.06 10.25
C SER A 59 -12.51 -2.39 9.60
N ILE A 60 -12.18 -2.36 8.31
CA ILE A 60 -11.66 -3.50 7.56
C ILE A 60 -10.30 -3.10 7.00
N HIS A 61 -9.27 -3.90 7.32
CA HIS A 61 -7.91 -3.62 6.91
C HIS A 61 -7.52 -4.56 5.77
N PHE A 62 -7.09 -3.99 4.66
CA PHE A 62 -6.56 -4.73 3.52
C PHE A 62 -5.04 -4.51 3.49
N LYS A 63 -4.31 -5.57 3.80
CA LYS A 63 -2.85 -5.66 3.66
C LYS A 63 -2.54 -6.60 2.50
N LYS A 64 -1.60 -6.22 1.63
CA LYS A 64 -1.03 -7.17 0.67
C LYS A 64 0.16 -7.85 1.32
N GLU A 65 0.08 -9.16 1.52
CA GLU A 65 1.26 -9.93 1.92
C GLU A 65 2.23 -9.98 0.73
N ARG A 66 3.34 -9.26 0.86
CA ARG A 66 4.44 -9.37 -0.10
C ARG A 66 5.04 -10.77 0.13
N HIS A 67 4.72 -11.73 -0.73
CA HIS A 67 5.43 -12.99 -0.76
C HIS A 67 6.90 -12.69 -1.06
N GLN A 68 7.73 -12.63 -0.02
CA GLN A 68 9.16 -12.63 -0.19
C GLN A 68 9.46 -13.95 -0.90
N LYS A 69 9.87 -13.89 -2.17
CA LYS A 69 10.42 -15.07 -2.83
C LYS A 69 11.56 -15.53 -1.94
N ASN A 70 11.50 -16.77 -1.46
CA ASN A 70 12.63 -17.40 -0.78
C ASN A 70 13.78 -17.46 -1.80
N TYR A 71 14.63 -16.45 -1.83
CA TYR A 71 15.86 -16.51 -2.58
C TYR A 71 16.69 -17.61 -1.93
N ARG A 72 16.81 -18.75 -2.62
CA ARG A 72 17.81 -19.74 -2.25
C ARG A 72 19.16 -19.13 -2.56
N ILE A 73 19.83 -18.61 -1.54
CA ILE A 73 21.23 -18.22 -1.62
C ILE A 73 21.98 -19.54 -1.87
N GLN A 74 22.36 -19.79 -3.12
CA GLN A 74 23.31 -20.85 -3.40
C GLN A 74 24.65 -20.38 -2.85
N PRO A 75 25.35 -21.17 -2.02
CA PRO A 75 26.71 -20.84 -1.64
C PRO A 75 27.52 -20.71 -2.94
N GLY A 76 28.14 -19.55 -3.14
CA GLY A 76 29.06 -19.33 -4.25
C GLY A 76 30.19 -20.36 -4.20
N ASP A 77 30.63 -20.80 -5.37
CA ASP A 77 31.75 -21.72 -5.48
C ASP A 77 33.03 -20.90 -5.43
N TYR A 78 33.59 -20.75 -4.21
CA TYR A 78 34.76 -19.91 -3.95
C TYR A 78 35.90 -20.20 -4.92
N GLU A 79 36.08 -21.46 -5.34
CA GLU A 79 37.16 -21.85 -6.25
C GLU A 79 36.96 -21.33 -7.68
N LYS A 80 35.71 -21.17 -8.13
CA LYS A 80 35.39 -20.64 -9.47
C LYS A 80 35.29 -19.11 -9.50
N ASP A 81 34.75 -18.52 -8.44
CA ASP A 81 34.51 -17.08 -8.36
C ASP A 81 35.80 -16.30 -8.01
N SER A 82 36.82 -16.98 -7.46
CA SER A 82 38.14 -16.39 -7.17
C SER A 82 39.04 -16.20 -8.40
N LEU A 83 38.56 -16.46 -9.62
CA LEU A 83 39.34 -16.34 -10.86
C LEU A 83 39.41 -14.91 -11.41
N THR A 84 39.37 -13.90 -10.56
CA THR A 84 40.14 -12.66 -10.81
C THR A 84 41.51 -12.80 -10.15
N LYS A 85 42.25 -13.85 -10.55
CA LYS A 85 43.71 -13.75 -10.54
C LYS A 85 44.03 -12.63 -11.51
N THR A 86 44.29 -11.44 -10.98
CA THR A 86 45.05 -10.40 -11.64
C THR A 86 46.28 -11.10 -12.22
N LYS A 87 46.23 -11.40 -13.53
CA LYS A 87 47.43 -11.63 -14.33
C LYS A 87 48.14 -10.27 -14.37
N ILE A 88 48.80 -9.92 -13.27
CA ILE A 88 49.98 -9.09 -13.33
C ILE A 88 51.09 -10.10 -13.63
N ALA A 89 51.12 -10.52 -14.89
CA ALA A 89 52.25 -11.23 -15.43
C ALA A 89 53.24 -10.15 -15.84
N ASP A 90 54.36 -10.09 -15.13
CA ASP A 90 55.56 -9.38 -15.55
C ASP A 90 55.94 -9.82 -16.98
N SER A 91 55.87 -8.92 -17.97
CA SER A 91 56.68 -8.98 -19.19
C SER A 91 56.33 -7.85 -20.18
N GLU A 92 56.79 -6.64 -19.93
CA GLU A 92 57.18 -5.66 -20.95
C GLU A 92 58.37 -4.91 -20.34
N SER A 93 59.50 -4.61 -20.98
CA SER A 93 60.19 -4.97 -22.21
C SER A 93 61.58 -4.32 -22.04
N GLU A 94 62.63 -4.96 -22.57
CA GLU A 94 64.01 -4.44 -22.79
C GLU A 94 64.97 -4.29 -21.60
#